data_AF-A0A2G2E4N2-F1
#
_entry.id   AF-A0A2G2E4N2-F1
#
_cell.length_a   1.000
_cell.length_b   1.000
_cell.length_c   1.000
_cell.angle_alpha   90.00
_cell.angle_beta   90.00
_cell.angle_gamma   90.00
#
_symmetry.space_group_name_H-M   'P 1'
#
loop_
_entity.id
_entity.type
_entity.pdbx_description
1 polymer ?
#
loop_
_entity_poly.entity_id
_entity_poly.type
_entity_poly.pdbx_seq_one_letter_code
_entity_poly.pdbx_strand_id
1 'polypeptide(L)'
;MAKLESDVYDASLTQFDIGQGYYEEVNWNIESTRRNDDSRIKLQKVEYLLSKMDSIENYSNILVALVDEIKYELLVQSNEDLKKVKQGDDNSILWGKLESRKSAQPVKFNLSAINNKGRTISNKVMLDSDGALTEKSLNLWNTLLLFRKKIIEHTGSYNWGKQKFKIEISNVDKFSSAKDLRSKVELMIDGSKANIIDDRQVLIDLYMMLTLESSKDGGNHWIKSTFENTSIIEALSALTSFQYDVLSARRLALAHWKSKIGHCCYRFDEILPVATGPSTVIQGNPINITVIVAAYDSYNSPKVTIDGSGVIHYEEGLGIITISPESTGLQTYRGTVGLKTMSGLEKTYNWEWSVNVLEK
;
A
#
# COMPACT_ATOMS: atom_id res chain seq x y z
N MET A 1 5.15 -32.37 -4.41
CA MET A 1 6.11 -31.26 -4.62
C MET A 1 5.90 -30.57 -5.95
N ALA A 2 6.20 -31.16 -7.11
CA ALA A 2 6.04 -30.49 -8.42
C ALA A 2 4.65 -29.85 -8.66
N LYS A 3 3.56 -30.58 -8.37
CA LYS A 3 2.20 -30.04 -8.50
C LYS A 3 1.97 -28.84 -7.56
N LEU A 4 2.39 -28.95 -6.31
CA LEU A 4 2.24 -27.89 -5.31
C LEU A 4 3.00 -26.63 -5.71
N GLU A 5 4.23 -26.76 -6.22
CA GLU A 5 4.98 -25.61 -6.74
C GLU A 5 4.27 -25.00 -7.95
N SER A 6 3.69 -25.82 -8.83
CA SER A 6 2.92 -25.30 -9.97
C SER A 6 1.74 -24.45 -9.50
N ASP A 7 1.02 -24.89 -8.48
CA ASP A 7 -0.10 -24.15 -7.89
C ASP A 7 0.38 -22.81 -7.27
N VAL A 8 1.54 -22.81 -6.60
CA VAL A 8 2.15 -21.59 -6.03
C VAL A 8 2.63 -20.63 -7.12
N TYR A 9 3.16 -21.14 -8.23
CA TYR A 9 3.49 -20.30 -9.39
C TYR A 9 2.23 -19.66 -9.98
N ASP A 10 1.15 -20.43 -10.15
CA ASP A 10 -0.10 -19.89 -10.73
C ASP A 10 -0.71 -18.83 -9.80
N ALA A 11 -0.60 -19.03 -8.48
CA ALA A 11 -0.92 -18.01 -7.49
C ALA A 11 -0.02 -16.78 -7.59
N SER A 12 1.29 -16.96 -7.83
CA SER A 12 2.26 -15.87 -8.07
C SER A 12 1.87 -15.05 -9.30
N LEU A 13 1.50 -15.72 -10.40
CA LEU A 13 1.02 -15.06 -11.61
C LEU A 13 -0.28 -14.29 -11.35
N THR A 14 -1.19 -14.84 -10.55
CA THR A 14 -2.40 -14.13 -10.11
C THR A 14 -2.07 -12.85 -9.33
N GLN A 15 -1.10 -12.88 -8.40
CA GLN A 15 -0.66 -11.68 -7.68
C GLN A 15 -0.07 -10.64 -8.65
N PHE A 16 0.71 -11.11 -9.63
CA PHE A 16 1.28 -10.27 -10.67
C PHE A 16 0.20 -9.56 -11.49
N ASP A 17 -0.76 -10.32 -12.03
CA ASP A 17 -1.83 -9.84 -12.91
C ASP A 17 -2.76 -8.85 -12.19
N ILE A 18 -3.14 -9.12 -10.93
CA ILE A 18 -3.92 -8.17 -10.12
C ILE A 18 -3.15 -6.86 -9.92
N GLY A 19 -1.85 -6.95 -9.61
CA GLY A 19 -1.00 -5.77 -9.49
C GLY A 19 -0.90 -4.97 -10.79
N GLN A 20 -0.78 -5.66 -11.93
CA GLN A 20 -0.80 -5.01 -13.24
C GLN A 20 -2.14 -4.33 -13.53
N GLY A 21 -3.27 -4.97 -13.21
CA GLY A 21 -4.59 -4.34 -13.32
C GLY A 21 -4.68 -3.03 -12.55
N TYR A 22 -4.09 -2.96 -11.34
CA TYR A 22 -4.04 -1.69 -10.59
C TYR A 22 -3.23 -0.62 -11.31
N TYR A 23 -2.08 -0.97 -11.88
CA TYR A 23 -1.26 -0.07 -12.67
C TYR A 23 -2.02 0.44 -13.90
N GLU A 24 -2.65 -0.46 -14.65
CA GLU A 24 -3.42 -0.14 -15.85
C GLU A 24 -4.60 0.77 -15.55
N GLU A 25 -5.31 0.56 -14.43
CA GLU A 25 -6.39 1.45 -13.99
C GLU A 25 -5.88 2.86 -13.66
N VAL A 26 -4.71 2.99 -13.03
CA VAL A 26 -4.08 4.30 -12.79
C VAL A 26 -3.73 4.97 -14.12
N ASN A 27 -3.11 4.21 -15.03
CA ASN A 27 -2.68 4.71 -16.32
C ASN A 27 -3.87 5.14 -17.21
N TRP A 28 -4.99 4.40 -17.18
CA TRP A 28 -6.20 4.75 -17.93
C TRP A 28 -6.80 6.09 -17.49
N ASN A 29 -6.64 6.48 -16.22
CA ASN A 29 -7.05 7.81 -15.75
C ASN A 29 -6.28 8.95 -16.47
N ILE A 30 -5.08 8.71 -17.00
CA ILE A 30 -4.37 9.70 -17.84
C ILE A 30 -5.10 9.91 -19.16
N GLU A 31 -5.46 8.82 -19.84
CA GLU A 31 -6.03 8.88 -21.19
C GLU A 31 -7.40 9.58 -21.21
N SER A 32 -8.23 9.32 -20.21
CA SER A 32 -9.54 9.96 -20.05
C SER A 32 -9.46 11.43 -19.64
N THR A 33 -8.37 11.85 -18.97
CA THR A 33 -8.20 13.21 -18.44
C THR A 33 -7.69 14.21 -19.50
N ARG A 34 -7.18 13.77 -20.65
CA ARG A 34 -6.64 14.64 -21.72
C ARG A 34 -7.65 15.53 -22.48
N ARG A 35 -8.89 15.68 -21.99
CA ARG A 35 -10.00 16.31 -22.73
C ARG A 35 -10.45 17.71 -22.28
N ASN A 36 -9.88 18.38 -21.27
CA ASN A 36 -10.24 19.78 -20.87
C ASN A 36 -9.09 20.51 -20.13
N ASP A 37 -9.13 21.85 -19.99
CA ASP A 37 -8.04 22.66 -19.39
C ASP A 37 -7.89 22.51 -17.86
N ASP A 38 -8.96 22.16 -17.14
CA ASP A 38 -8.97 21.87 -15.69
C ASP A 38 -8.29 20.51 -15.33
N SER A 39 -7.80 19.81 -16.35
CA SER A 39 -7.21 18.47 -16.29
C SER A 39 -5.73 18.44 -15.94
N ARG A 40 -5.01 19.58 -15.96
CA ARG A 40 -3.54 19.59 -15.78
C ARG A 40 -3.10 19.16 -14.38
N ILE A 41 -3.80 19.59 -13.34
CA ILE A 41 -3.50 19.22 -11.94
C ILE A 41 -3.81 17.73 -11.70
N LYS A 42 -4.91 17.24 -12.25
CA LYS A 42 -5.27 15.81 -12.21
C LYS A 42 -4.23 14.95 -12.92
N LEU A 43 -3.78 15.39 -14.11
CA LEU A 43 -2.75 14.71 -14.89
C LEU A 43 -1.42 14.64 -14.12
N GLN A 44 -0.93 15.77 -13.58
CA GLN A 44 0.31 15.81 -12.79
C GLN A 44 0.26 14.86 -11.58
N LYS A 45 -0.90 14.77 -10.93
CA LYS A 45 -1.11 13.86 -9.80
C LYS A 45 -1.03 12.41 -10.26
N VAL A 46 -1.74 12.04 -11.33
CA VAL A 46 -1.72 10.67 -11.87
C VAL A 46 -0.32 10.28 -12.36
N GLU A 47 0.41 11.19 -13.02
CA GLU A 47 1.81 10.98 -13.40
C GLU A 47 2.69 10.77 -12.17
N TYR A 48 2.46 11.53 -11.10
CA TYR A 48 3.17 11.33 -9.83
C TYR A 48 2.86 9.96 -9.20
N LEU A 49 1.60 9.54 -9.19
CA LEU A 49 1.18 8.20 -8.75
C LEU A 49 1.89 7.11 -9.55
N LEU A 50 1.87 7.21 -10.89
CA LEU A 50 2.54 6.25 -11.77
C LEU A 50 4.04 6.21 -11.49
N SER A 51 4.71 7.35 -11.30
CA SER A 51 6.15 7.36 -10.99
C SER A 51 6.49 6.59 -9.70
N LYS A 52 5.57 6.57 -8.72
CA LYS A 52 5.71 5.80 -7.49
C LYS A 52 5.48 4.32 -7.73
N MET A 53 4.50 3.98 -8.57
CA MET A 53 4.24 2.61 -8.99
C MET A 53 5.38 2.04 -9.84
N ASP A 54 5.95 2.81 -10.77
CA ASP A 54 7.12 2.45 -11.59
C ASP A 54 8.33 2.12 -10.71
N SER A 55 8.53 2.88 -9.64
CA SER A 55 9.60 2.60 -8.68
C SER A 55 9.40 1.23 -8.02
N ILE A 56 8.17 0.91 -7.61
CA ILE A 56 7.81 -0.40 -7.05
C ILE A 56 8.03 -1.50 -8.09
N GLU A 57 7.55 -1.33 -9.31
CA GLU A 57 7.75 -2.26 -10.43
C GLU A 57 9.23 -2.57 -10.65
N ASN A 58 10.07 -1.55 -10.71
CA ASN A 58 11.49 -1.71 -10.98
C ASN A 58 12.18 -2.55 -9.89
N TYR A 59 11.93 -2.26 -8.61
CA TYR A 59 12.53 -3.03 -7.51
C TYR A 59 11.98 -4.46 -7.42
N SER A 60 10.68 -4.65 -7.69
CA SER A 60 10.10 -6.00 -7.81
C SER A 60 10.73 -6.77 -8.95
N ASN A 61 10.94 -6.12 -10.10
CA ASN A 61 11.55 -6.75 -11.27
C ASN A 61 12.97 -7.22 -10.99
N ILE A 62 13.79 -6.41 -10.30
CA ILE A 62 15.17 -6.77 -9.95
C ILE A 62 15.20 -8.06 -9.11
N LEU A 63 14.38 -8.14 -8.06
CA LEU A 63 14.37 -9.30 -7.17
C LEU A 63 13.79 -10.55 -7.87
N VAL A 64 12.70 -10.41 -8.63
CA VAL A 64 12.12 -11.53 -9.39
C VAL A 64 13.10 -12.05 -10.44
N ALA A 65 13.82 -11.15 -11.15
CA ALA A 65 14.86 -11.53 -12.10
C ALA A 65 15.93 -12.40 -11.47
N LEU A 66 16.44 -11.94 -10.32
CA LEU A 66 17.52 -12.61 -9.60
C LEU A 66 17.08 -14.01 -9.15
N VAL A 67 15.83 -14.15 -8.71
CA VAL A 67 15.30 -15.46 -8.34
C VAL A 67 15.17 -16.38 -9.56
N ASP A 68 14.67 -15.88 -10.70
CA ASP A 68 14.61 -16.66 -11.94
C ASP A 68 16.00 -17.09 -12.42
N GLU A 69 17.01 -16.22 -12.29
CA GLU A 69 18.41 -16.52 -12.60
C GLU A 69 18.95 -17.64 -11.70
N ILE A 70 18.70 -17.56 -10.38
CA ILE A 70 19.12 -18.61 -9.43
C ILE A 70 18.42 -19.94 -9.74
N LYS A 71 17.12 -19.92 -10.04
CA LYS A 71 16.36 -21.12 -10.45
C LYS A 71 16.96 -21.74 -11.71
N TYR A 72 17.27 -20.92 -12.71
CA TYR A 72 17.92 -21.37 -13.93
C TYR A 72 19.30 -22.00 -13.67
N GLU A 73 20.12 -21.38 -12.82
CA GLU A 73 21.45 -21.90 -12.49
C GLU A 73 21.40 -23.22 -11.72
N LEU A 74 20.47 -23.38 -10.77
CA LEU A 74 20.26 -24.65 -10.06
C LEU A 74 19.97 -25.80 -11.04
N LEU A 75 19.21 -25.53 -12.10
CA LEU A 75 18.90 -26.49 -13.15
C LEU A 75 20.13 -26.80 -14.02
N VAL A 76 20.90 -25.79 -14.41
CA VAL A 76 22.17 -25.98 -15.15
C VAL A 76 23.15 -26.83 -14.36
N GLN A 77 23.37 -26.50 -13.08
CA GLN A 77 24.28 -27.23 -12.19
C GLN A 77 23.79 -28.65 -11.89
N SER A 78 22.50 -28.92 -12.09
CA SER A 78 21.91 -30.25 -12.00
C SER A 78 22.02 -31.07 -13.29
N ASN A 79 22.65 -30.54 -14.35
CA ASN A 79 22.71 -31.13 -15.69
C ASN A 79 21.32 -31.36 -16.33
N GLU A 80 20.35 -30.47 -16.08
CA GLU A 80 19.08 -30.50 -16.81
C GLU A 80 19.22 -29.91 -18.22
N ASP A 81 18.46 -30.42 -19.18
CA ASP A 81 18.40 -29.85 -20.53
C ASP A 81 17.42 -28.68 -20.59
N LEU A 82 17.96 -27.47 -20.73
CA LEU A 82 17.21 -26.23 -20.81
C LEU A 82 17.13 -25.67 -22.25
N LYS A 83 17.57 -26.41 -23.26
CA LYS A 83 17.57 -25.94 -24.67
C LYS A 83 16.15 -25.79 -25.22
N LYS A 84 15.24 -26.67 -24.80
CA LYS A 84 13.86 -26.66 -25.27
C LYS A 84 13.03 -25.71 -24.40
N VAL A 85 12.57 -24.61 -25.00
CA VAL A 85 11.66 -23.65 -24.38
C VAL A 85 10.30 -23.75 -25.08
N LYS A 86 9.29 -24.26 -24.38
CA LYS A 86 7.95 -24.44 -24.95
C LYS A 86 6.88 -24.41 -23.86
N GLN A 87 6.04 -23.38 -23.90
CA GLN A 87 4.93 -23.23 -22.98
C GLN A 87 3.93 -24.39 -23.12
N GLY A 88 3.45 -24.92 -21.98
CA GLY A 88 2.45 -26.00 -21.94
C GLY A 88 2.96 -27.37 -22.39
N ASP A 89 4.28 -27.53 -22.59
CA ASP A 89 4.87 -28.81 -22.97
C ASP A 89 5.36 -29.56 -21.73
N ASP A 90 4.75 -30.72 -21.45
CA ASP A 90 5.03 -31.52 -20.26
C ASP A 90 6.49 -32.02 -20.17
N ASN A 91 7.20 -32.04 -21.30
CA ASN A 91 8.59 -32.48 -21.41
C ASN A 91 9.60 -31.32 -21.46
N SER A 92 9.14 -30.07 -21.47
CA SER A 92 10.01 -28.90 -21.46
C SER A 92 10.06 -28.31 -20.06
N ILE A 93 11.26 -28.15 -19.51
CA ILE A 93 11.45 -27.52 -18.19
C ILE A 93 11.18 -26.01 -18.29
N LEU A 94 11.63 -25.34 -19.34
CA LEU A 94 11.40 -23.90 -19.52
C LEU A 94 10.14 -23.65 -20.34
N TRP A 95 9.18 -22.93 -19.76
CA TRP A 95 7.96 -22.50 -20.45
C TRP A 95 8.01 -21.04 -20.90
N GLY A 96 9.13 -20.35 -20.65
CA GLY A 96 9.43 -19.02 -21.17
C GLY A 96 10.94 -18.76 -21.14
N LYS A 97 11.40 -17.75 -21.90
CA LYS A 97 12.80 -17.29 -21.83
C LYS A 97 12.95 -16.22 -20.76
N LEU A 98 14.06 -16.25 -20.02
CA LEU A 98 14.37 -15.24 -19.00
C LEU A 98 14.43 -13.82 -19.60
N GLU A 99 15.05 -13.67 -20.77
CA GLU A 99 15.23 -12.38 -21.46
C GLU A 99 13.92 -11.77 -22.01
N SER A 100 12.88 -12.58 -22.22
CA SER A 100 11.62 -12.14 -22.81
C SER A 100 10.48 -11.99 -21.80
N ARG A 101 10.79 -12.08 -20.50
CA ARG A 101 9.76 -11.96 -19.45
C ARG A 101 9.29 -10.51 -19.34
N LYS A 102 8.02 -10.31 -19.04
CA LYS A 102 7.52 -8.98 -18.69
C LYS A 102 8.16 -8.52 -17.37
N SER A 103 8.29 -7.21 -17.18
CA SER A 103 8.80 -6.64 -15.92
C SER A 103 8.05 -7.22 -14.73
N ALA A 104 8.78 -7.68 -13.71
CA ALA A 104 8.27 -8.34 -12.51
C ALA A 104 7.45 -9.62 -12.73
N GLN A 105 7.32 -10.15 -13.96
CA GLN A 105 6.69 -11.44 -14.20
C GLN A 105 7.71 -12.57 -14.01
N PRO A 106 7.40 -13.61 -13.21
CA PRO A 106 8.29 -14.75 -13.02
C PRO A 106 8.19 -15.74 -14.20
N VAL A 107 9.31 -16.36 -14.56
CA VAL A 107 9.35 -17.42 -15.58
C VAL A 107 8.80 -18.73 -15.02
N LYS A 108 7.94 -19.42 -15.77
CA LYS A 108 7.47 -20.76 -15.40
C LYS A 108 8.54 -21.79 -15.69
N PHE A 109 8.89 -22.55 -14.64
CA PHE A 109 9.69 -23.76 -14.73
C PHE A 109 8.75 -24.95 -14.47
N ASN A 110 8.70 -25.92 -15.38
CA ASN A 110 7.93 -27.14 -15.20
C ASN A 110 8.77 -28.16 -14.41
N LEU A 111 8.55 -28.20 -13.10
CA LEU A 111 9.28 -29.08 -12.19
C LEU A 111 8.98 -30.58 -12.43
N SER A 112 7.87 -30.90 -13.11
CA SER A 112 7.54 -32.27 -13.48
C SER A 112 8.49 -32.83 -14.54
N ALA A 113 9.03 -31.97 -15.42
CA ALA A 113 9.98 -32.32 -16.48
C ALA A 113 11.43 -32.48 -16.01
N ILE A 114 11.72 -32.17 -14.74
CA ILE A 114 13.07 -32.35 -14.16
C ILE A 114 13.39 -33.84 -14.04
N ASN A 115 14.57 -34.25 -14.50
CA ASN A 115 15.03 -35.63 -14.44
C ASN A 115 15.73 -35.93 -13.09
N ASN A 116 16.61 -35.03 -12.64
CA ASN A 116 17.48 -35.19 -11.49
C ASN A 116 16.86 -34.63 -10.19
N LYS A 117 15.57 -34.90 -9.95
CA LYS A 117 14.76 -34.27 -8.88
C LYS A 117 15.37 -34.38 -7.47
N GLY A 118 16.06 -35.48 -7.16
CA GLY A 118 16.65 -35.75 -5.84
C GLY A 118 18.07 -35.21 -5.64
N ARG A 119 18.67 -34.55 -6.64
CA ARG A 119 20.05 -34.08 -6.56
C ARG A 119 20.17 -32.91 -5.58
N THR A 120 21.08 -33.03 -4.62
CA THR A 120 21.37 -32.01 -3.60
C THR A 120 22.41 -31.01 -4.11
N ILE A 121 22.04 -30.24 -5.14
CA ILE A 121 22.93 -29.24 -5.76
C ILE A 121 22.91 -27.88 -5.05
N SER A 122 21.91 -27.64 -4.21
CA SER A 122 21.69 -26.36 -3.53
C SER A 122 22.91 -25.92 -2.74
N ASN A 123 23.64 -26.86 -2.12
CA ASN A 123 24.90 -26.63 -1.41
C ASN A 123 26.08 -26.20 -2.30
N LYS A 124 25.95 -26.22 -3.64
CA LYS A 124 27.00 -25.71 -4.54
C LYS A 124 26.69 -24.33 -5.09
N VAL A 125 25.40 -23.97 -5.13
CA VAL A 125 24.93 -22.69 -5.68
C VAL A 125 24.70 -21.68 -4.57
N MET A 126 24.05 -22.11 -3.49
CA MET A 126 23.62 -21.25 -2.39
C MET A 126 24.58 -21.30 -1.20
N LEU A 127 25.25 -22.43 -0.99
CA LEU A 127 26.26 -22.59 0.06
C LEU A 127 27.61 -22.95 -0.58
N ASP A 128 28.70 -22.72 0.14
CA ASP A 128 30.03 -23.22 -0.23
C ASP A 128 30.30 -24.59 0.43
N SER A 129 31.51 -25.13 0.23
CA SER A 129 31.90 -26.43 0.79
C SER A 129 31.90 -26.49 2.31
N ASP A 130 32.00 -25.34 2.97
CA ASP A 130 32.04 -25.22 4.43
C ASP A 130 30.64 -24.88 5.00
N GLY A 131 29.62 -24.78 4.14
CA GLY A 131 28.25 -24.45 4.52
C GLY A 131 28.03 -22.96 4.81
N ALA A 132 28.94 -22.09 4.35
CA ALA A 132 28.76 -20.64 4.39
C ALA A 132 28.01 -20.13 3.14
N LEU A 133 27.48 -18.91 3.20
CA LEU A 133 26.72 -18.31 2.11
C LEU A 133 27.64 -17.95 0.94
N THR A 134 27.29 -18.36 -0.27
CA THR A 134 27.99 -17.93 -1.49
C THR A 134 27.77 -16.45 -1.79
N GLU A 135 28.58 -15.87 -2.68
CA GLU A 135 28.36 -14.52 -3.21
C GLU A 135 26.94 -14.35 -3.78
N LYS A 136 26.42 -15.38 -4.45
CA LYS A 136 25.07 -15.40 -5.01
C LYS A 136 23.99 -15.35 -3.93
N SER A 137 24.18 -16.10 -2.84
CA SER A 137 23.31 -16.05 -1.67
C SER A 137 23.34 -14.70 -0.97
N LEU A 138 24.52 -14.12 -0.81
CA LEU A 138 24.66 -12.77 -0.26
C LEU A 138 23.99 -11.73 -1.16
N ASN A 139 24.11 -11.87 -2.48
CA ASN A 139 23.42 -11.00 -3.44
C ASN A 139 21.89 -11.14 -3.33
N LEU A 140 21.35 -12.36 -3.26
CA LEU A 140 19.92 -12.60 -3.04
C LEU A 140 19.44 -11.94 -1.74
N TRP A 141 20.16 -12.16 -0.64
CA TRP A 141 19.83 -11.60 0.66
C TRP A 141 19.85 -10.07 0.65
N ASN A 142 20.92 -9.47 0.14
CA ASN A 142 21.05 -8.02 0.05
C ASN A 142 19.98 -7.40 -0.87
N THR A 143 19.63 -8.09 -1.96
CA THR A 143 18.56 -7.66 -2.87
C THR A 143 17.19 -7.73 -2.20
N LEU A 144 16.91 -8.75 -1.38
CA LEU A 144 15.70 -8.80 -0.55
C LEU A 144 15.65 -7.64 0.44
N LEU A 145 16.74 -7.40 1.19
CA LEU A 145 16.80 -6.30 2.16
C LEU A 145 16.60 -4.94 1.47
N LEU A 146 17.21 -4.75 0.30
CA LEU A 146 17.04 -3.56 -0.51
C LEU A 146 15.60 -3.44 -1.03
N PHE A 147 15.00 -4.53 -1.52
CA PHE A 147 13.61 -4.55 -1.97
C PHE A 147 12.65 -4.18 -0.85
N ARG A 148 12.75 -4.82 0.32
CA ARG A 148 11.96 -4.49 1.52
C ARG A 148 12.10 -3.03 1.90
N LYS A 149 13.34 -2.53 1.95
CA LYS A 149 13.61 -1.11 2.22
C LYS A 149 12.90 -0.22 1.22
N LYS A 150 13.10 -0.46 -0.07
CA LYS A 150 12.65 0.42 -1.13
C LYS A 150 11.15 0.39 -1.32
N ILE A 151 10.50 -0.78 -1.29
CA ILE A 151 9.05 -0.84 -1.44
C ILE A 151 8.33 -0.10 -0.30
N ILE A 152 8.83 -0.19 0.94
CA ILE A 152 8.26 0.51 2.09
C ILE A 152 8.53 2.02 2.00
N GLU A 153 9.77 2.41 1.69
CA GLU A 153 10.13 3.83 1.51
C GLU A 153 9.32 4.47 0.38
N HIS A 154 9.17 3.80 -0.76
CA HIS A 154 8.39 4.31 -1.89
C HIS A 154 6.88 4.30 -1.63
N THR A 155 6.38 3.43 -0.74
CA THR A 155 4.97 3.43 -0.32
C THR A 155 4.68 4.53 0.68
N GLY A 156 5.57 4.77 1.66
CA GLY A 156 5.33 5.72 2.76
C GLY A 156 5.97 7.10 2.61
N SER A 157 6.82 7.31 1.60
CA SER A 157 7.48 8.62 1.35
C SER A 157 6.96 9.30 0.09
N TYR A 158 6.19 10.36 0.31
CA TYR A 158 5.60 11.15 -0.75
C TYR A 158 5.21 12.55 -0.31
N ASN A 159 5.14 13.44 -1.28
CA ASN A 159 4.50 14.73 -1.12
C ASN A 159 3.05 14.62 -1.56
N TRP A 160 2.16 15.23 -0.79
CA TRP A 160 0.74 15.33 -1.13
C TRP A 160 0.27 16.74 -0.83
N GLY A 161 0.09 17.55 -1.88
CA GLY A 161 -0.11 18.99 -1.70
C GLY A 161 1.06 19.62 -0.92
N LYS A 162 0.75 20.28 0.20
CA LYS A 162 1.74 20.87 1.10
C LYS A 162 2.35 19.87 2.10
N GLN A 163 1.70 18.73 2.32
CA GLN A 163 2.15 17.71 3.27
C GLN A 163 3.30 16.91 2.68
N LYS A 164 4.32 16.65 3.51
CA LYS A 164 5.48 15.85 3.15
C LYS A 164 5.59 14.69 4.12
N PHE A 165 5.35 13.49 3.62
CA PHE A 165 5.52 12.25 4.35
C PHE A 165 6.85 11.63 4.01
N LYS A 166 7.54 11.13 5.02
CA LYS A 166 8.84 10.51 4.86
C LYS A 166 9.00 9.37 5.85
N ILE A 167 9.42 8.22 5.32
CA ILE A 167 9.86 7.09 6.12
C ILE A 167 11.22 6.64 5.64
N GLU A 168 12.06 6.27 6.60
CA GLU A 168 13.30 5.55 6.40
C GLU A 168 13.26 4.37 7.36
N ILE A 169 13.40 3.16 6.84
CA ILE A 169 13.38 1.96 7.67
C ILE A 169 14.77 1.37 7.84
N SER A 170 14.97 0.73 8.98
CA SER A 170 16.14 -0.09 9.29
C SER A 170 15.77 -1.57 9.32
N ASN A 171 16.79 -2.42 9.25
CA ASN A 171 16.61 -3.85 9.39
C ASN A 171 16.44 -4.21 10.87
N VAL A 172 15.40 -5.00 11.17
CA VAL A 172 15.13 -5.57 12.49
C VAL A 172 15.64 -7.01 12.45
N ASP A 173 16.96 -7.16 12.57
CA ASP A 173 17.63 -8.48 12.46
C ASP A 173 17.55 -9.30 13.76
N LYS A 174 16.93 -8.74 14.80
CA LYS A 174 16.91 -9.32 16.15
C LYS A 174 15.49 -9.34 16.68
N PHE A 175 14.84 -10.49 16.59
CA PHE A 175 13.53 -10.72 17.17
C PHE A 175 13.40 -12.16 17.68
N SER A 176 12.65 -12.37 18.77
CA SER A 176 12.46 -13.69 19.39
C SER A 176 11.21 -14.42 18.91
N SER A 177 10.29 -13.71 18.27
CA SER A 177 9.02 -14.24 17.76
C SER A 177 8.41 -13.29 16.74
N ALA A 178 7.42 -13.76 15.98
CA ALA A 178 6.62 -12.91 15.09
C ALA A 178 5.94 -11.74 15.84
N LYS A 179 5.54 -11.96 17.11
CA LYS A 179 4.95 -10.92 17.96
C LYS A 179 5.97 -9.84 18.32
N ASP A 180 7.19 -10.24 18.71
CA ASP A 180 8.28 -9.32 19.03
C ASP A 180 8.72 -8.51 17.79
N LEU A 181 8.86 -9.18 16.63
CA LEU A 181 9.11 -8.50 15.36
C LEU A 181 8.02 -7.46 15.08
N ARG A 182 6.75 -7.84 15.18
CA ARG A 182 5.63 -6.93 14.94
C ARG A 182 5.69 -5.71 15.86
N SER A 183 5.89 -5.89 17.17
CA SER A 183 6.02 -4.76 18.10
C SER A 183 7.16 -3.81 17.72
N LYS A 184 8.32 -4.34 17.30
CA LYS A 184 9.46 -3.51 16.87
C LYS A 184 9.18 -2.75 15.58
N VAL A 185 8.51 -3.40 14.62
CA VAL A 185 8.10 -2.77 13.36
C VAL A 185 7.08 -1.68 13.64
N GLU A 186 6.05 -1.94 14.46
CA GLU A 186 5.06 -0.94 14.85
C GLU A 186 5.72 0.30 15.47
N LEU A 187 6.65 0.13 16.41
CA LEU A 187 7.40 1.24 17.00
C LEU A 187 8.23 2.01 15.97
N MET A 188 8.88 1.32 15.02
CA MET A 188 9.66 1.95 13.97
C MET A 188 8.78 2.76 13.00
N ILE A 189 7.62 2.21 12.61
CA ILE A 189 6.67 2.89 11.72
C ILE A 189 6.04 4.08 12.43
N ASP A 190 5.55 3.90 13.66
CA ASP A 190 4.86 4.94 14.44
C ASP A 190 5.78 6.11 14.83
N GLY A 191 7.07 5.83 15.03
CA GLY A 191 8.09 6.85 15.28
C GLY A 191 8.56 7.62 14.03
N SER A 192 8.07 7.28 12.84
CA SER A 192 8.47 7.91 11.57
C SER A 192 7.66 9.17 11.23
N LYS A 193 8.00 9.83 10.12
CA LYS A 193 7.22 10.94 9.55
C LYS A 193 6.30 10.46 8.41
N ALA A 194 5.95 9.17 8.38
CA ALA A 194 4.98 8.63 7.44
C ALA A 194 3.57 9.15 7.75
N ASN A 195 2.64 8.96 6.82
CA ASN A 195 1.23 9.20 7.09
C ASN A 195 0.67 8.03 7.92
N ILE A 196 0.84 8.07 9.24
CA ILE A 196 0.40 6.99 10.16
C ILE A 196 -1.11 6.79 10.13
N ILE A 197 -1.87 7.81 9.71
CA ILE A 197 -3.33 7.72 9.60
C ILE A 197 -3.72 6.78 8.45
N ASP A 198 -3.11 6.95 7.27
CA ASP A 198 -3.53 6.23 6.06
C ASP A 198 -2.62 5.03 5.70
N ASP A 199 -1.34 5.08 6.08
CA ASP A 199 -0.31 4.18 5.54
C ASP A 199 0.22 3.19 6.60
N ARG A 200 -0.07 3.41 7.89
CA ARG A 200 0.53 2.61 8.98
C ARG A 200 0.42 1.11 8.77
N GLN A 201 -0.79 0.63 8.49
CA GLN A 201 -1.03 -0.81 8.38
C GLN A 201 -0.32 -1.42 7.17
N VAL A 202 -0.34 -0.74 6.01
CA VAL A 202 0.34 -1.25 4.80
C VAL A 202 1.85 -1.29 5.00
N LEU A 203 2.44 -0.31 5.68
CA LEU A 203 3.88 -0.28 5.94
C LEU A 203 4.31 -1.42 6.87
N ILE A 204 3.52 -1.72 7.90
CA ILE A 204 3.73 -2.87 8.79
C ILE A 204 3.62 -4.17 7.99
N ASP A 205 2.54 -4.34 7.22
CA ASP A 205 2.28 -5.58 6.49
C ASP A 205 3.36 -5.87 5.44
N LEU A 206 3.81 -4.84 4.71
CA LEU A 206 4.95 -4.96 3.78
C LEU A 206 6.23 -5.40 4.49
N TYR A 207 6.50 -4.85 5.68
CA TYR A 207 7.69 -5.23 6.43
C TYR A 207 7.61 -6.68 6.90
N MET A 208 6.48 -7.06 7.51
CA MET A 208 6.28 -8.39 8.05
C MET A 208 6.34 -9.46 6.96
N MET A 209 5.71 -9.21 5.81
CA MET A 209 5.68 -10.12 4.67
C MET A 209 7.08 -10.37 4.08
N LEU A 210 7.97 -9.37 4.10
CA LEU A 210 9.30 -9.44 3.51
C LEU A 210 10.41 -9.71 4.53
N THR A 211 10.07 -10.08 5.76
CA THR A 211 11.05 -10.41 6.78
C THR A 211 11.24 -11.91 6.89
N LEU A 212 12.45 -12.35 6.54
CA LEU A 212 12.91 -13.72 6.72
C LEU A 212 13.89 -13.80 7.89
N GLU A 213 14.00 -14.96 8.53
CA GLU A 213 14.85 -15.16 9.70
C GLU A 213 16.35 -15.02 9.36
N SER A 214 17.06 -14.28 10.19
CA SER A 214 18.53 -14.20 10.17
C SER A 214 19.07 -14.24 11.59
N SER A 215 19.58 -15.38 12.05
CA SER A 215 20.18 -15.47 13.39
C SER A 215 21.51 -14.70 13.51
N LYS A 216 21.81 -14.22 14.72
CA LYS A 216 23.10 -13.64 15.10
C LYS A 216 24.29 -14.60 15.00
N ASP A 217 24.06 -15.89 15.23
CA ASP A 217 25.11 -16.89 15.42
C ASP A 217 25.40 -17.69 14.13
N GLY A 218 24.86 -17.23 12.99
CA GLY A 218 25.05 -17.83 11.66
C GLY A 218 24.29 -19.14 11.41
N GLY A 219 23.77 -19.79 12.45
CA GLY A 219 23.09 -21.10 12.37
C GLY A 219 21.71 -21.08 11.70
N ASN A 220 20.84 -20.11 12.02
CA ASN A 220 19.48 -20.02 11.48
C ASN A 220 19.34 -18.85 10.48
N HIS A 221 20.20 -18.80 9.47
CA HIS A 221 19.98 -17.90 8.35
C HIS A 221 18.98 -18.55 7.38
N TRP A 222 17.94 -17.84 6.95
CA TRP A 222 16.89 -18.40 6.07
C TRP A 222 17.48 -19.17 4.87
N ILE A 223 18.49 -18.60 4.19
CA ILE A 223 19.17 -19.28 3.09
C ILE A 223 19.78 -20.62 3.53
N LYS A 224 20.51 -20.64 4.65
CA LYS A 224 21.09 -21.89 5.16
C LYS A 224 19.99 -22.89 5.50
N SER A 225 18.99 -22.49 6.28
CA SER A 225 17.87 -23.34 6.67
C SER A 225 17.06 -23.87 5.49
N THR A 226 17.01 -23.13 4.37
CA THR A 226 16.20 -23.47 3.20
C THR A 226 16.96 -24.29 2.17
N PHE A 227 18.27 -24.09 2.05
CA PHE A 227 19.06 -24.66 0.95
C PHE A 227 20.11 -25.67 1.42
N GLU A 228 20.42 -25.77 2.71
CA GLU A 228 21.33 -26.78 3.22
C GLU A 228 20.76 -28.19 3.01
N ASN A 229 21.51 -29.04 2.31
CA ASN A 229 21.19 -30.45 2.04
C ASN A 229 19.81 -30.68 1.38
N THR A 230 19.31 -29.68 0.68
CA THR A 230 17.97 -29.68 0.09
C THR A 230 18.03 -30.18 -1.37
N SER A 231 17.03 -30.94 -1.81
CA SER A 231 16.97 -31.38 -3.21
C SER A 231 16.68 -30.21 -4.16
N ILE A 232 17.05 -30.34 -5.45
CA ILE A 232 16.78 -29.28 -6.44
C ILE A 232 15.28 -28.95 -6.51
N ILE A 233 14.39 -29.94 -6.43
CA ILE A 233 12.95 -29.69 -6.51
C ILE A 233 12.43 -28.91 -5.31
N GLU A 234 12.97 -29.16 -4.11
CA GLU A 234 12.64 -28.43 -2.89
C GLU A 234 13.20 -27.00 -2.95
N ALA A 235 14.44 -26.82 -3.40
CA ALA A 235 15.07 -25.51 -3.57
C ALA A 235 14.28 -24.63 -4.57
N LEU A 236 13.89 -25.19 -5.72
CA LEU A 236 13.07 -24.48 -6.71
C LEU A 236 11.67 -24.15 -6.17
N SER A 237 11.09 -25.04 -5.37
CA SER A 237 9.80 -24.81 -4.71
C SER A 237 9.89 -23.65 -3.72
N ALA A 238 10.94 -23.63 -2.89
CA ALA A 238 11.17 -22.56 -1.92
C ALA A 238 11.38 -21.20 -2.59
N LEU A 239 12.16 -21.16 -3.70
CA LEU A 239 12.34 -19.94 -4.49
C LEU A 239 11.04 -19.46 -5.13
N THR A 240 10.14 -20.37 -5.52
CA THR A 240 8.83 -20.02 -6.08
C THR A 240 7.88 -19.46 -5.01
N SER A 241 7.87 -20.05 -3.81
CA SER A 241 7.17 -19.46 -2.66
C SER A 241 7.72 -18.07 -2.30
N PHE A 242 9.04 -17.89 -2.40
CA PHE A 242 9.64 -16.58 -2.19
C PHE A 242 9.21 -15.55 -3.27
N GLN A 243 9.11 -15.96 -4.55
CA GLN A 243 8.54 -15.10 -5.60
C GLN A 243 7.08 -14.72 -5.31
N TYR A 244 6.29 -15.65 -4.78
CA TYR A 244 4.91 -15.37 -4.35
C TYR A 244 4.86 -14.25 -3.29
N ASP A 245 5.72 -14.29 -2.28
CA ASP A 245 5.76 -13.26 -1.22
C ASP A 245 6.17 -11.89 -1.79
N VAL A 246 7.18 -11.87 -2.68
CA VAL A 246 7.62 -10.65 -3.37
C VAL A 246 6.49 -10.03 -4.20
N LEU A 247 5.73 -10.85 -4.94
CA LEU A 247 4.63 -10.40 -5.78
C LEU A 247 3.39 -10.01 -4.97
N SER A 248 3.16 -10.66 -3.84
CA SER A 248 2.13 -10.28 -2.87
C SER A 248 2.43 -8.89 -2.27
N ALA A 249 3.69 -8.62 -1.92
CA ALA A 249 4.11 -7.32 -1.41
C ALA A 249 4.01 -6.24 -2.49
N ARG A 250 4.46 -6.55 -3.73
CA ARG A 250 4.26 -5.68 -4.90
C ARG A 250 2.78 -5.31 -5.06
N ARG A 251 1.90 -6.31 -5.14
CA ARG A 251 0.46 -6.09 -5.30
C ARG A 251 -0.12 -5.22 -4.19
N LEU A 252 0.26 -5.47 -2.94
CA LEU A 252 -0.19 -4.68 -1.79
C LEU A 252 0.22 -3.20 -1.90
N ALA A 253 1.47 -2.93 -2.27
CA ALA A 253 1.95 -1.57 -2.46
C ALA A 253 1.26 -0.87 -3.65
N LEU A 254 1.05 -1.56 -4.77
CA LEU A 254 0.33 -1.02 -5.93
C LEU A 254 -1.14 -0.76 -5.62
N ALA A 255 -1.80 -1.65 -4.87
CA ALA A 255 -3.18 -1.45 -4.40
C ALA A 255 -3.30 -0.18 -3.53
N HIS A 256 -2.32 0.04 -2.66
CA HIS A 256 -2.26 1.22 -1.82
C HIS A 256 -2.04 2.51 -2.62
N TRP A 257 -1.24 2.48 -3.69
CA TRP A 257 -1.12 3.63 -4.58
C TRP A 257 -2.38 3.87 -5.40
N LYS A 258 -3.00 2.81 -5.94
CA LYS A 258 -4.28 2.89 -6.64
C LYS A 258 -5.36 3.54 -5.76
N SER A 259 -5.47 3.16 -4.48
CA SER A 259 -6.50 3.72 -3.59
C SER A 259 -6.38 5.24 -3.42
N LYS A 260 -5.17 5.80 -3.61
CA LYS A 260 -4.93 7.24 -3.55
C LYS A 260 -5.47 8.04 -4.76
N ILE A 261 -5.93 7.36 -5.82
CA ILE A 261 -6.62 7.99 -6.98
C ILE A 261 -7.99 8.50 -6.57
N GLY A 262 -8.78 7.68 -5.86
CA GLY A 262 -10.17 7.98 -5.47
C GLY A 262 -10.30 9.16 -4.49
N HIS A 263 -9.20 9.59 -3.87
CA HIS A 263 -9.14 10.82 -3.09
C HIS A 263 -8.97 12.08 -3.98
N CYS A 264 -9.47 12.05 -5.22
CA CYS A 264 -9.70 13.21 -6.08
C CYS A 264 -11.21 13.48 -6.01
N CYS A 265 -11.73 14.54 -5.43
CA CYS A 265 -11.28 15.92 -5.40
C CYS A 265 -11.51 16.46 -3.98
N TYR A 266 -10.62 17.33 -3.51
CA TYR A 266 -10.68 17.97 -2.20
C TYR A 266 -10.60 17.02 -0.99
N ARG A 267 -9.37 16.67 -0.58
CA ARG A 267 -9.08 16.81 0.86
C ARG A 267 -9.11 18.31 1.10
N PHE A 268 -10.23 18.83 1.59
CA PHE A 268 -10.26 20.18 2.13
C PHE A 268 -9.27 20.16 3.29
N ASP A 269 -8.05 20.66 3.03
CA ASP A 269 -6.95 20.67 4.01
C ASP A 269 -7.40 21.37 5.31
N GLU A 270 -8.35 22.30 5.19
CA GLU A 270 -9.13 22.84 6.30
C GLU A 270 -10.60 22.86 5.92
N ILE A 271 -11.40 22.15 6.71
CA ILE A 271 -12.86 22.23 6.65
C ILE A 271 -13.25 23.38 7.56
N LEU A 272 -13.57 24.53 6.97
CA LEU A 272 -14.10 25.68 7.71
C LEU A 272 -15.64 25.60 7.71
N PRO A 273 -16.28 25.40 8.87
CA PRO A 273 -17.71 25.58 8.96
C PRO A 273 -18.04 27.07 8.85
N VAL A 274 -19.04 27.40 8.04
CA VAL A 274 -19.55 28.75 7.88
C VAL A 274 -20.97 28.78 8.42
N ALA A 275 -21.20 29.57 9.46
CA ALA A 275 -22.53 29.91 9.93
C ALA A 275 -22.97 31.22 9.28
N THR A 276 -24.22 31.30 8.85
CA THR A 276 -24.79 32.52 8.26
C THR A 276 -26.23 32.68 8.71
N GLY A 277 -26.61 33.88 9.11
CA GLY A 277 -27.96 34.21 9.52
C GLY A 277 -28.19 35.72 9.47
N PRO A 278 -29.34 36.21 9.95
CA PRO A 278 -29.54 37.64 10.13
C PRO A 278 -28.56 38.21 11.16
N SER A 279 -28.05 39.42 10.91
CA SER A 279 -27.18 40.16 11.83
C SER A 279 -27.96 41.03 12.84
N THR A 280 -29.25 41.24 12.60
CA THR A 280 -30.15 42.01 13.49
C THR A 280 -31.55 41.45 13.45
N VAL A 281 -32.17 41.25 14.61
CA VAL A 281 -33.49 40.62 14.76
C VAL A 281 -34.26 41.26 15.91
N ILE A 282 -35.57 41.07 15.94
CA ILE A 282 -36.45 41.53 17.02
C ILE A 282 -36.61 40.39 18.04
N GLN A 283 -36.58 40.71 19.34
CA GLN A 283 -36.79 39.77 20.43
C GLN A 283 -38.08 38.94 20.24
N GLY A 284 -37.98 37.63 20.48
CA GLY A 284 -39.12 36.70 20.37
C GLY A 284 -39.48 36.26 18.95
N ASN A 285 -38.90 36.86 17.90
CA ASN A 285 -39.07 36.35 16.54
C ASN A 285 -38.10 35.18 16.27
N PRO A 286 -38.55 34.09 15.63
CA PRO A 286 -37.66 32.99 15.27
C PRO A 286 -36.67 33.42 14.19
N ILE A 287 -35.45 32.92 14.30
CA ILE A 287 -34.34 33.20 13.39
C ILE A 287 -33.76 31.88 12.89
N ASN A 288 -33.30 31.87 11.64
CA ASN A 288 -32.66 30.72 11.03
C ASN A 288 -31.17 31.01 10.85
N ILE A 289 -30.33 30.19 11.48
CA ILE A 289 -28.88 30.16 11.27
C ILE A 289 -28.59 28.94 10.39
N THR A 290 -28.06 29.18 9.20
CA THR A 290 -27.64 28.13 8.28
C THR A 290 -26.17 27.83 8.54
N VAL A 291 -25.86 26.59 8.87
CA VAL A 291 -24.49 26.09 9.04
C VAL A 291 -24.14 25.23 7.84
N ILE A 292 -23.17 25.70 7.07
CA ILE A 292 -22.66 24.99 5.90
C ILE A 292 -21.20 24.61 6.11
N VAL A 293 -20.80 23.56 5.43
CA VAL A 293 -19.39 23.20 5.29
C VAL A 293 -19.02 23.46 3.84
N ALA A 294 -17.93 24.20 3.58
CA ALA A 294 -17.46 24.55 2.22
C ALA A 294 -17.01 23.34 1.36
N ALA A 295 -17.35 22.13 1.80
CA ALA A 295 -16.83 20.84 1.40
C ALA A 295 -17.92 19.78 1.43
N TYR A 296 -18.90 19.89 0.54
CA TYR A 296 -20.01 18.95 0.50
C TYR A 296 -19.67 17.75 -0.41
N ASP A 297 -19.67 16.55 0.18
CA ASP A 297 -19.77 15.27 -0.52
C ASP A 297 -21.23 14.83 -0.48
N SER A 298 -21.86 14.60 -1.65
CA SER A 298 -23.27 14.23 -1.77
C SER A 298 -23.65 12.92 -1.07
N TYR A 299 -22.66 12.14 -0.62
CA TYR A 299 -22.86 10.88 0.11
C TYR A 299 -22.75 11.02 1.64
N ASN A 300 -22.35 12.18 2.17
CA ASN A 300 -22.15 12.41 3.60
C ASN A 300 -22.91 13.66 4.09
N SER A 301 -24.02 13.46 4.82
CA SER A 301 -24.74 14.57 5.45
C SER A 301 -24.03 15.03 6.74
N PRO A 302 -23.76 16.34 6.93
CA PRO A 302 -23.14 16.85 8.14
C PRO A 302 -24.08 16.69 9.34
N LYS A 303 -23.51 16.49 10.54
CA LYS A 303 -24.27 16.48 11.80
C LYS A 303 -24.03 17.77 12.54
N VAL A 304 -25.03 18.65 12.61
CA VAL A 304 -24.93 19.95 13.27
C VAL A 304 -25.45 19.86 14.71
N THR A 305 -24.78 20.55 15.63
CA THR A 305 -25.22 20.78 17.01
C THR A 305 -25.20 22.27 17.33
N ILE A 306 -25.99 22.67 18.30
CA ILE A 306 -25.97 23.99 18.91
C ILE A 306 -25.82 23.85 20.42
N ASP A 307 -25.04 24.75 21.03
CA ASP A 307 -24.95 24.88 22.47
C ASP A 307 -26.22 25.58 22.99
N GLY A 308 -27.02 24.89 23.81
CA GLY A 308 -28.28 25.42 24.36
C GLY A 308 -29.53 24.93 23.62
N SER A 309 -30.56 25.78 23.55
CA SER A 309 -31.84 25.46 22.92
C SER A 309 -31.92 25.94 21.47
N GLY A 310 -32.32 25.04 20.57
CA GLY A 310 -32.56 25.34 19.17
C GLY A 310 -33.11 24.11 18.45
N VAL A 311 -33.92 24.31 17.41
CA VAL A 311 -34.45 23.21 16.60
C VAL A 311 -33.60 23.08 15.34
N ILE A 312 -33.08 21.87 15.10
CA ILE A 312 -32.20 21.60 13.96
C ILE A 312 -33.00 20.87 12.87
N HIS A 313 -32.99 21.44 11.68
CA HIS A 313 -33.59 20.88 10.47
C HIS A 313 -32.51 20.70 9.40
N TYR A 314 -32.68 19.69 8.54
CA TYR A 314 -31.76 19.41 7.45
C TYR A 314 -32.50 19.54 6.12
N GLU A 315 -31.99 20.40 5.23
CA GLU A 315 -32.51 20.58 3.87
C GLU A 315 -31.33 20.59 2.89
N GLU A 316 -31.39 19.75 1.85
CA GLU A 316 -30.39 19.71 0.76
C GLU A 316 -28.91 19.61 1.22
N GLY A 317 -28.64 18.98 2.36
CA GLY A 317 -27.28 18.85 2.91
C GLY A 317 -26.81 20.03 3.79
N LEU A 318 -27.69 20.99 4.05
CA LEU A 318 -27.47 22.12 4.96
C LEU A 318 -28.09 21.82 6.33
N GLY A 319 -27.39 22.21 7.41
CA GLY A 319 -27.99 22.20 8.75
C GLY A 319 -28.54 23.58 9.09
N ILE A 320 -29.86 23.67 9.26
CA ILE A 320 -30.58 24.91 9.59
C ILE A 320 -30.98 24.85 11.05
N ILE A 321 -30.57 25.85 11.83
CA ILE A 321 -30.87 25.96 13.25
C ILE A 321 -31.87 27.08 13.44
N THR A 322 -33.04 26.75 13.99
CA THR A 322 -34.10 27.71 14.35
C THR A 322 -34.01 28.04 15.84
N ILE A 323 -33.89 29.33 16.16
CA ILE A 323 -33.77 29.84 17.54
C ILE A 323 -34.72 31.02 17.72
N SER A 324 -35.28 31.20 18.92
CA SER A 324 -36.05 32.40 19.27
C SER A 324 -35.31 33.15 20.38
N PRO A 325 -34.66 34.30 20.10
CA PRO A 325 -33.90 35.03 21.09
C PRO A 325 -34.80 35.61 22.19
N GLU A 326 -34.51 35.25 23.44
CA GLU A 326 -35.34 35.64 24.60
C GLU A 326 -34.90 36.95 25.28
N SER A 327 -33.73 37.50 24.95
CA SER A 327 -33.18 38.72 25.55
C SER A 327 -32.58 39.68 24.52
N THR A 328 -32.57 40.97 24.81
CA THR A 328 -32.04 42.02 23.94
C THR A 328 -30.52 42.15 24.05
N GLY A 329 -29.88 42.72 23.04
CA GLY A 329 -28.43 42.95 22.98
C GLY A 329 -27.70 42.00 22.02
N LEU A 330 -26.36 42.04 22.04
CA LEU A 330 -25.53 41.17 21.21
C LEU A 330 -25.56 39.74 21.78
N GLN A 331 -26.14 38.81 21.03
CA GLN A 331 -26.13 37.38 21.35
C GLN A 331 -25.20 36.62 20.41
N THR A 332 -24.40 35.71 20.98
CA THR A 332 -23.52 34.82 20.22
C THR A 332 -23.96 33.38 20.40
N TYR A 333 -24.26 32.70 19.29
CA TYR A 333 -24.57 31.29 19.24
C TYR A 333 -23.35 30.50 18.77
N ARG A 334 -23.16 29.32 19.35
CA ARG A 334 -22.04 28.42 19.06
C ARG A 334 -22.52 26.99 18.96
N GLY A 335 -21.73 26.16 18.30
CA GLY A 335 -21.96 24.73 18.27
C GLY A 335 -20.90 24.01 17.47
N THR A 336 -21.21 22.78 17.07
CA THR A 336 -20.29 21.96 16.29
C THR A 336 -20.94 21.46 15.01
N VAL A 337 -20.12 21.14 14.03
CA VAL A 337 -20.50 20.31 12.88
C VAL A 337 -19.58 19.11 12.79
N GLY A 338 -20.18 17.92 12.80
CA GLY A 338 -19.53 16.63 12.68
C GLY A 338 -19.57 16.11 11.25
N LEU A 339 -18.44 15.59 10.77
CA LEU A 339 -18.30 14.92 9.49
C LEU A 339 -17.69 13.54 9.69
N LYS A 340 -18.24 12.53 9.01
CA LYS A 340 -17.64 11.19 8.99
C LYS A 340 -16.45 11.16 8.05
N THR A 341 -15.31 10.67 8.54
CA THR A 341 -14.14 10.35 7.73
C THR A 341 -14.35 9.05 6.98
N MET A 342 -13.48 8.75 6.01
CA MET A 342 -13.50 7.46 5.29
C MET A 342 -13.22 6.23 6.17
N SER A 343 -12.66 6.43 7.37
CA SER A 343 -12.50 5.38 8.39
C SER A 343 -13.74 5.20 9.27
N GLY A 344 -14.83 5.95 9.02
CA GLY A 344 -16.06 5.93 9.80
C GLY A 344 -16.00 6.73 11.10
N LEU A 345 -14.88 7.41 11.39
CA LEU A 345 -14.72 8.25 12.58
C LEU A 345 -15.36 9.63 12.36
N GLU A 346 -16.01 10.18 13.39
CA GLU A 346 -16.60 11.52 13.32
C GLU A 346 -15.56 12.57 13.73
N LYS A 347 -15.34 13.58 12.87
CA LYS A 347 -14.49 14.75 13.17
C LYS A 347 -15.36 15.99 13.30
N THR A 348 -15.18 16.72 14.39
CA THR A 348 -16.01 17.88 14.76
C THR A 348 -15.27 19.20 14.56
N TYR A 349 -16.00 20.22 14.09
CA TYR A 349 -15.51 21.57 13.86
C TYR A 349 -16.44 22.59 14.55
N ASN A 350 -15.88 23.61 15.19
CA ASN A 350 -16.65 24.62 15.90
C ASN A 350 -17.12 25.72 14.93
N TRP A 351 -18.36 26.19 15.12
CA TRP A 351 -18.88 27.35 14.42
C TRP A 351 -19.42 28.37 15.44
N GLU A 352 -19.45 29.65 15.05
CA GLU A 352 -20.08 30.72 15.82
C GLU A 352 -20.82 31.72 14.93
N TRP A 353 -21.90 32.30 15.46
CA TRP A 353 -22.66 33.36 14.80
C TRP A 353 -23.17 34.36 15.85
N SER A 354 -22.98 35.65 15.57
CA SER A 354 -23.47 36.72 16.45
C SER A 354 -24.59 37.51 15.80
N VAL A 355 -25.64 37.79 16.56
CA VAL A 355 -26.81 38.57 16.14
C VAL A 355 -27.11 39.66 17.16
N ASN A 356 -27.48 40.84 16.68
CA ASN A 356 -27.97 41.92 17.53
C ASN A 356 -29.48 41.82 17.71
N VAL A 357 -29.95 41.63 18.95
CA VAL A 357 -31.38 41.48 19.26
C VAL A 357 -31.94 42.81 19.77
N LEU A 358 -32.88 43.38 19.03
CA LEU A 358 -33.56 44.62 19.38
C LEU A 358 -34.81 44.32 20.21
N GLU A 359 -35.17 45.27 21.07
CA GLU A 359 -36.44 45.26 21.80
C GLU A 359 -37.61 45.33 20.82
N LYS A 360 -38.75 44.74 21.21
CA LYS A 360 -39.95 44.61 20.40
C LYS A 360 -40.67 45.93 20.16
#